data_AF-A0A090X0K4-F1
#
_entry.id   AF-A0A090X0K4-F1
#
_cell.length_a   1.000
_cell.length_b   1.000
_cell.length_c   1.000
_cell.angle_alpha   90.00
_cell.angle_beta   90.00
_cell.angle_gamma   90.00
#
_symmetry.space_group_name_H-M   'P 1'
#
loop_
_entity.id
_entity.type
_entity.pdbx_description
1 polymer ?
#
loop_
_entity_poly.entity_id
_entity_poly.type
_entity_poly.pdbx_seq_one_letter_code
_entity_poly.pdbx_strand_id
1 'polypeptide(L)'
;MPTLKQTKHWYLPLDKHEDFLREWILEGHKKDWKPNVYGQCKSWIDDGLRPRAVTRDLDWGIPVPAEGGEGKVLYVWFDAPIGYISSTKEWAAREGKDWEPYWKDKDTKLVHFIGKDNIVFHCIIFPAMLKAEGSYILPENVPQTSF
;
A
#
# COMPACT_ATOMS: atom_id res chain seq x y z
N MET A 1 13.39 14.21 30.19
CA MET A 1 12.05 13.60 30.23
C MET A 1 11.32 13.94 28.93
N PRO A 2 10.51 13.02 28.36
CA PRO A 2 9.69 13.34 27.20
C PRO A 2 8.69 14.48 27.54
N THR A 3 8.40 15.34 26.56
CA THR A 3 7.43 16.42 26.68
C THR A 3 6.38 16.32 25.58
N LEU A 4 5.14 16.66 25.90
CA LEU A 4 4.06 16.70 24.91
C LEU A 4 4.24 17.91 24.00
N LYS A 5 4.21 17.67 22.70
CA LYS A 5 4.24 18.71 21.66
C LYS A 5 3.15 18.44 20.64
N GLN A 6 2.47 19.50 20.22
CA GLN A 6 1.53 19.43 19.10
C GLN A 6 2.31 19.38 17.79
N THR A 7 1.83 18.57 16.84
CA THR A 7 2.44 18.36 15.53
C THR A 7 1.35 18.07 14.50
N LYS A 8 1.60 18.43 13.24
CA LYS A 8 0.68 18.15 12.12
C LYS A 8 1.07 16.85 11.43
N HIS A 9 0.08 16.04 11.06
CA HIS A 9 0.26 14.82 10.26
C HIS A 9 -0.74 14.76 9.12
N TRP A 10 -0.33 14.16 8.01
CA TRP A 10 -1.21 13.84 6.90
C TRP A 10 -1.72 12.42 7.06
N TYR A 11 -2.93 12.19 6.59
CA TYR A 11 -3.62 10.92 6.73
C TYR A 11 -4.10 10.43 5.37
N LEU A 12 -3.89 9.14 5.10
CA LEU A 12 -4.59 8.40 4.05
C LEU A 12 -6.02 8.18 4.54
N PRO A 13 -7.05 8.68 3.82
CA PRO A 13 -8.46 8.45 4.18
C PRO A 13 -8.89 7.03 3.81
N LEU A 14 -8.28 6.04 4.46
CA LEU A 14 -8.46 4.61 4.17
C LEU A 14 -9.90 4.14 4.38
N ASP A 15 -10.61 4.77 5.31
CA ASP A 15 -12.04 4.62 5.55
C ASP A 15 -12.88 4.83 4.27
N LYS A 16 -12.49 5.76 3.40
CA LYS A 16 -13.19 6.02 2.13
C LYS A 16 -12.98 4.96 1.05
N HIS A 17 -12.08 4.01 1.28
CA HIS A 17 -11.79 2.91 0.36
C HIS A 17 -12.38 1.58 0.82
N GLU A 18 -13.13 1.56 1.94
CA GLU A 18 -13.64 0.32 2.53
C GLU A 18 -14.56 -0.46 1.58
N ASP A 19 -15.52 0.22 0.93
CA ASP A 19 -16.46 -0.42 0.00
C ASP A 19 -15.73 -1.10 -1.17
N PHE A 20 -14.76 -0.40 -1.75
CA PHE A 20 -13.91 -0.95 -2.81
C PHE A 20 -13.14 -2.18 -2.32
N LEU A 21 -12.52 -2.12 -1.15
CA LEU A 21 -11.74 -3.22 -0.59
C LEU A 21 -12.64 -4.41 -0.24
N ARG A 22 -13.86 -4.15 0.23
CA ARG A 22 -14.87 -5.18 0.52
C ARG A 22 -15.25 -5.92 -0.75
N GLU A 23 -15.61 -5.20 -1.81
CA GLU A 23 -15.95 -5.81 -3.11
C GLU A 23 -14.74 -6.57 -3.68
N TRP A 24 -13.59 -5.91 -3.79
CA TRP A 24 -12.41 -6.48 -4.44
C TRP A 24 -11.87 -7.72 -3.71
N ILE A 25 -11.79 -7.70 -2.37
CA ILE A 25 -11.19 -8.79 -1.59
C ILE A 25 -12.25 -9.82 -1.15
N LEU A 26 -13.34 -9.37 -0.52
CA LEU A 26 -14.27 -10.29 0.14
C LEU A 26 -15.23 -10.97 -0.84
N GLU A 27 -15.45 -10.37 -2.00
CA GLU A 27 -16.23 -10.96 -3.09
C GLU A 27 -15.32 -11.47 -4.20
N GLY A 28 -14.43 -10.60 -4.72
CA GLY A 28 -13.55 -10.90 -5.84
C GLY A 28 -12.55 -12.02 -5.56
N HIS A 29 -11.94 -12.03 -4.36
CA HIS A 29 -10.87 -12.96 -4.01
C HIS A 29 -11.24 -14.06 -3.00
N LYS A 30 -12.54 -14.32 -2.85
CA LYS A 30 -13.07 -15.31 -1.88
C LYS A 30 -12.61 -16.75 -2.12
N LYS A 31 -12.24 -17.10 -3.35
CA LYS A 31 -11.99 -18.49 -3.77
C LYS A 31 -10.53 -18.81 -4.04
N ASP A 32 -9.70 -17.82 -4.30
CA ASP A 32 -8.34 -17.95 -4.85
C ASP A 32 -7.24 -17.42 -3.90
N TRP A 33 -7.55 -16.51 -2.98
CA TRP A 33 -6.60 -16.10 -1.94
C TRP A 33 -6.56 -17.12 -0.80
N LYS A 34 -5.37 -17.28 -0.20
CA LYS A 34 -5.19 -18.22 0.91
C LYS A 34 -6.10 -17.84 2.10
N PRO A 35 -6.70 -18.82 2.81
CA PRO A 35 -7.65 -18.56 3.89
C PRO A 35 -7.15 -17.61 4.98
N ASN A 36 -5.86 -17.63 5.30
CA ASN A 36 -5.27 -16.76 6.31
C ASN A 36 -5.10 -15.31 5.83
N VAL A 37 -4.76 -15.10 4.55
CA VAL A 37 -4.68 -13.77 3.92
C VAL A 37 -6.08 -13.18 3.87
N TYR A 38 -7.04 -13.94 3.31
CA TYR A 38 -8.44 -13.54 3.24
C TYR A 38 -9.02 -13.25 4.62
N GLY A 39 -8.80 -14.14 5.60
CA GLY A 39 -9.32 -13.99 6.96
C GLY A 39 -8.80 -12.75 7.68
N GLN A 40 -7.51 -12.43 7.54
CA GLN A 40 -6.94 -11.22 8.11
C GLN A 40 -7.48 -9.95 7.45
N CYS A 41 -7.64 -9.94 6.13
CA CYS A 41 -8.25 -8.81 5.41
C CYS A 41 -9.71 -8.62 5.85
N LYS A 42 -10.47 -9.70 5.93
CA LYS A 42 -11.87 -9.68 6.40
C LYS A 42 -11.99 -9.11 7.80
N SER A 43 -11.15 -9.54 8.74
CA SER A 43 -11.13 -8.99 10.10
C SER A 43 -10.92 -7.48 10.09
N TRP A 44 -9.92 -6.99 9.35
CA TRP A 44 -9.63 -5.56 9.27
C TRP A 44 -10.77 -4.74 8.66
N ILE A 45 -11.41 -5.26 7.63
CA ILE A 45 -12.53 -4.60 6.94
C ILE A 45 -13.79 -4.62 7.82
N ASP A 46 -14.07 -5.71 8.53
CA ASP A 46 -15.24 -5.81 9.40
C ASP A 46 -15.08 -4.99 10.70
N ASP A 47 -13.84 -4.77 11.17
CA ASP A 47 -13.53 -3.88 12.31
C ASP A 47 -13.72 -2.38 11.99
N GLY A 48 -13.93 -2.03 10.72
CA GLY A 48 -14.05 -0.67 10.21
C GLY A 48 -12.70 0.01 9.98
N LEU A 49 -12.44 0.40 8.74
CA LEU A 49 -11.21 1.09 8.37
C LEU A 49 -11.22 2.54 8.88
N ARG A 50 -10.05 3.04 9.28
CA ARG A 50 -9.87 4.40 9.81
C ARG A 50 -8.75 5.11 9.06
N PRO A 51 -8.78 6.45 8.99
CA PRO A 51 -7.66 7.21 8.45
C PRO A 51 -6.32 6.82 9.10
N ARG A 52 -5.28 6.63 8.29
CA ARG A 52 -3.95 6.23 8.75
C ARG A 52 -2.94 7.35 8.53
N ALA A 53 -2.19 7.72 9.56
CA ALA A 53 -1.16 8.75 9.44
C ALA A 53 -0.02 8.27 8.52
N VAL A 54 0.26 9.05 7.47
CA VAL A 54 1.26 8.74 6.43
C VAL A 54 2.54 9.56 6.57
N THR A 55 2.70 10.32 7.65
CA THR A 55 3.92 11.11 7.90
C THR A 55 4.49 10.85 9.28
N ARG A 56 5.78 11.16 9.46
CA ARG A 56 6.51 11.06 10.74
C ARG A 56 7.39 12.28 10.95
N ASP A 57 7.58 12.64 12.22
CA ASP A 57 8.55 13.63 12.66
C ASP A 57 9.92 12.95 12.77
N LEU A 58 10.61 12.78 11.64
CA LEU A 58 11.93 12.16 11.52
C LEU A 58 12.76 12.91 10.48
N ASP A 59 14.08 12.86 10.64
CA ASP A 59 15.03 13.51 9.72
C ASP A 59 15.45 12.58 8.55
N TRP A 60 15.18 11.28 8.65
CA TRP A 60 15.55 10.28 7.64
C TRP A 60 14.32 9.61 7.01
N GLY A 61 14.13 9.86 5.71
CA GLY A 61 13.02 9.33 4.92
C GLY A 61 12.73 10.22 3.70
N ILE A 62 11.67 9.90 2.96
CA ILE A 62 11.24 10.72 1.82
C ILE A 62 10.54 11.99 2.35
N PRO A 63 11.01 13.21 2.01
CA PRO A 63 10.35 14.45 2.44
C PRO A 63 8.89 14.51 1.99
N VAL A 64 8.00 15.03 2.85
CA VAL A 64 6.57 15.15 2.52
C VAL A 64 6.39 16.23 1.43
N PRO A 65 5.87 15.89 0.23
CA PRO A 65 5.73 16.84 -0.87
C PRO A 65 4.40 17.62 -0.77
N ALA A 66 4.12 18.20 0.39
CA ALA A 66 2.92 18.98 0.65
C ALA A 66 3.27 20.25 1.45
N GLU A 67 2.52 21.32 1.22
CA GLU A 67 2.67 22.57 1.97
C GLU A 67 2.55 22.34 3.48
N GLY A 68 3.53 22.80 4.26
CA GLY A 68 3.60 22.57 5.70
C GLY A 68 4.25 21.23 6.10
N GLY A 69 4.72 20.44 5.13
CA GLY A 69 5.40 19.16 5.31
C GLY A 69 6.89 19.29 5.67
N GLU A 70 7.42 20.50 5.83
CA GLU A 70 8.82 20.74 6.14
C GLU A 70 9.22 20.07 7.47
N GLY A 71 10.40 19.44 7.49
CA GLY A 71 10.90 18.69 8.65
C GLY A 71 10.14 17.39 8.93
N LYS A 72 9.31 16.91 7.99
CA LYS A 72 8.60 15.63 8.10
C LYS A 72 8.95 14.75 6.92
N VAL A 73 8.85 13.44 7.16
CA VAL A 73 9.02 12.42 6.13
C VAL A 73 7.77 11.57 6.00
N LEU A 74 7.62 10.92 4.85
CA LEU A 74 6.63 9.87 4.65
C LEU A 74 6.90 8.71 5.62
N TYR A 75 5.83 8.17 6.17
CA TYR A 75 5.89 7.00 7.03
C TYR A 75 6.32 5.80 6.19
N VAL A 76 7.32 5.04 6.65
CA VAL A 76 7.93 3.93 5.89
C VAL A 76 6.91 2.90 5.36
N TRP A 77 5.82 2.68 6.09
CA TRP A 77 4.79 1.73 5.68
C TRP A 77 3.81 2.26 4.62
N PHE A 78 3.89 3.57 4.34
CA PHE A 78 3.19 4.21 3.23
C PHE A 78 4.05 4.22 1.96
N ASP A 79 5.33 4.55 2.05
CA ASP A 79 6.20 4.66 0.87
C ASP A 79 6.92 3.36 0.47
N ALA A 80 7.18 2.42 1.38
CA ALA A 80 7.90 1.19 1.06
C ALA A 80 7.28 0.38 -0.10
N PRO A 81 5.95 0.18 -0.18
CA PRO A 81 5.35 -0.50 -1.33
C PRO A 81 5.51 0.24 -2.66
N ILE A 82 5.62 1.57 -2.64
CA ILE A 82 5.93 2.38 -3.83
C ILE A 82 7.34 2.05 -4.35
N GLY A 83 8.23 1.58 -3.45
CA GLY A 83 9.56 1.07 -3.77
C GLY A 83 9.59 -0.02 -4.84
N TYR A 84 8.53 -0.85 -4.96
CA TYR A 84 8.46 -1.86 -6.03
C TYR A 84 8.35 -1.22 -7.42
N ILE A 85 7.59 -0.13 -7.52
CA ILE A 85 7.39 0.63 -8.75
C ILE A 85 8.68 1.39 -9.09
N SER A 86 9.28 2.09 -8.11
CA SER A 86 10.52 2.84 -8.35
C SER A 86 11.69 1.93 -8.71
N SER A 87 11.78 0.75 -8.10
CA SER A 87 12.78 -0.27 -8.47
C SER A 87 12.59 -0.76 -9.91
N THR A 88 11.34 -0.96 -10.35
CA THR A 88 11.04 -1.34 -11.74
C THR A 88 11.39 -0.22 -12.72
N LYS A 89 11.10 1.04 -12.38
CA LYS A 89 11.48 2.22 -13.17
C LYS A 89 12.99 2.32 -13.35
N GLU A 90 13.76 2.15 -12.27
CA GLU A 90 15.23 2.19 -12.31
C GLU A 90 15.80 1.08 -13.19
N TRP A 91 15.32 -0.15 -13.02
CA TRP A 91 15.70 -1.27 -13.88
C TRP A 91 15.37 -1.00 -15.35
N ALA A 92 14.14 -0.55 -15.65
CA ALA A 92 13.70 -0.32 -17.01
C ALA A 92 14.52 0.79 -17.70
N ALA A 93 14.87 1.86 -16.98
CA ALA A 93 15.74 2.92 -17.47
C ALA A 93 17.14 2.40 -17.84
N ARG A 94 17.73 1.53 -17.01
CA ARG A 94 19.04 0.91 -17.27
C ARG A 94 19.01 -0.02 -18.48
N GLU A 95 17.94 -0.79 -18.64
CA GLU A 95 17.82 -1.78 -19.72
C GLU A 95 17.19 -1.22 -21.01
N GLY A 96 16.82 0.06 -21.04
CA GLY A 96 16.15 0.68 -22.20
C GLY A 96 14.75 0.12 -22.46
N LYS A 97 14.02 -0.26 -21.40
CA LYS A 97 12.66 -0.84 -21.47
C LYS A 97 11.60 0.13 -20.97
N ASP A 98 10.35 -0.14 -21.34
CA ASP A 98 9.19 0.52 -20.74
C ASP A 98 8.76 -0.23 -19.46
N TRP A 99 8.58 0.51 -18.37
CA TRP A 99 8.16 -0.03 -17.08
C TRP A 99 6.63 -0.07 -16.93
N GLU A 100 5.90 0.75 -17.67
CA GLU A 100 4.45 0.90 -17.50
C GLU A 100 3.68 -0.41 -17.72
N PRO A 101 4.02 -1.27 -18.70
CA PRO A 101 3.31 -2.52 -18.90
C PRO A 101 3.33 -3.45 -17.68
N TYR A 102 4.38 -3.38 -16.85
CA TYR A 102 4.50 -4.21 -15.65
C TYR A 102 3.56 -3.78 -14.51
N TRP A 103 3.05 -2.55 -14.54
CA TRP A 103 2.33 -1.93 -13.42
C TRP A 103 0.98 -1.29 -13.81
N LYS A 104 0.72 -1.10 -15.11
CA LYS A 104 -0.48 -0.41 -15.62
C LYS A 104 -1.22 -1.19 -16.71
N ASP A 105 -0.61 -2.22 -17.30
CA ASP A 105 -1.29 -3.06 -18.29
C ASP A 105 -2.24 -4.05 -17.62
N LYS A 106 -3.49 -4.08 -18.08
CA LYS A 106 -4.55 -4.97 -17.57
C LYS A 106 -4.28 -6.44 -17.86
N ASP A 107 -3.45 -6.73 -18.87
CA ASP A 107 -3.05 -8.10 -19.21
C ASP A 107 -1.88 -8.60 -18.34
N THR A 108 -1.28 -7.73 -17.52
CA THR A 108 -0.22 -8.11 -16.57
C THR A 108 -0.79 -8.68 -15.28
N LYS A 109 -0.20 -9.79 -14.85
CA LYS A 109 -0.51 -10.43 -13.57
C LYS A 109 0.47 -10.00 -12.50
N LEU A 110 0.03 -9.14 -11.58
CA LEU A 110 0.83 -8.72 -10.44
C LEU A 110 0.68 -9.69 -9.27
N VAL A 111 1.78 -10.24 -8.76
CA VAL A 111 1.78 -11.20 -7.64
C VAL A 111 2.73 -10.73 -6.54
N HIS A 112 2.22 -10.63 -5.31
CA HIS A 112 3.00 -10.18 -4.15
C HIS A 112 3.31 -11.36 -3.21
N PHE A 113 4.54 -11.85 -3.24
CA PHE A 113 5.01 -12.85 -2.26
C PHE A 113 5.45 -12.15 -0.98
N ILE A 114 4.79 -12.47 0.14
CA ILE A 114 4.97 -11.74 1.39
C ILE A 114 5.01 -12.64 2.63
N GLY A 115 5.57 -12.11 3.73
CA GLY A 115 5.41 -12.68 5.07
C GLY A 115 4.07 -12.29 5.72
N LYS A 116 3.69 -12.99 6.80
CA LYS A 116 2.41 -12.79 7.51
C LYS A 116 2.17 -11.33 7.93
N ASP A 117 3.20 -10.67 8.45
CA ASP A 117 3.07 -9.31 9.00
C ASP A 117 2.86 -8.25 7.92
N ASN A 118 3.00 -8.60 6.64
CA ASN A 118 2.87 -7.68 5.51
C ASN A 118 1.48 -7.72 4.85
N ILE A 119 0.58 -8.61 5.27
CA ILE A 119 -0.73 -8.82 4.61
C ILE A 119 -1.51 -7.50 4.49
N VAL A 120 -1.64 -6.75 5.59
CA VAL A 120 -2.42 -5.50 5.59
C VAL A 120 -1.81 -4.46 4.63
N PHE A 121 -0.49 -4.39 4.53
CA PHE A 121 0.15 -3.40 3.67
C PHE A 121 -0.04 -3.72 2.18
N HIS A 122 0.02 -5.00 1.81
CA HIS A 122 -0.08 -5.43 0.40
C HIS A 122 -1.50 -5.72 -0.07
N CYS A 123 -2.43 -6.00 0.84
CA CYS A 123 -3.82 -6.30 0.51
C CYS A 123 -4.77 -5.12 0.78
N ILE A 124 -4.44 -4.21 1.69
CA ILE A 124 -5.35 -3.10 2.07
C ILE A 124 -4.74 -1.74 1.71
N ILE A 125 -3.62 -1.39 2.33
CA ILE A 125 -3.08 -0.02 2.25
C ILE A 125 -2.60 0.28 0.83
N PHE A 126 -1.72 -0.55 0.27
CA PHE A 126 -1.17 -0.31 -1.05
C PHE A 126 -2.23 -0.41 -2.16
N PRO A 127 -3.13 -1.41 -2.19
CA PRO A 127 -4.24 -1.41 -3.14
C PRO A 127 -5.17 -0.19 -3.05
N ALA A 128 -5.44 0.34 -1.84
CA ALA A 128 -6.18 1.58 -1.70
C ALA A 128 -5.43 2.78 -2.32
N MET A 129 -4.11 2.84 -2.17
CA MET A 129 -3.28 3.87 -2.81
C MET A 129 -3.28 3.75 -4.34
N LEU A 130 -3.12 2.53 -4.88
CA LEU A 130 -3.15 2.27 -6.32
C LEU A 130 -4.53 2.63 -6.91
N LYS A 131 -5.61 2.27 -6.20
CA LYS A 131 -6.97 2.64 -6.58
C LYS A 131 -7.21 4.15 -6.55
N ALA A 132 -6.64 4.85 -5.58
CA ALA A 132 -6.75 6.30 -5.46
C ALA A 132 -6.00 7.03 -6.59
N GLU A 133 -4.87 6.50 -7.06
CA GLU A 133 -4.14 7.05 -8.20
C GLU A 133 -4.84 6.74 -9.53
N GLY A 134 -5.35 5.51 -9.69
CA GLY A 134 -6.30 5.14 -10.73
C GLY A 134 -5.73 4.60 -12.05
N SER A 135 -4.42 4.66 -12.28
CA SER A 135 -3.76 4.14 -13.48
C SER A 135 -3.06 2.78 -13.29
N TYR A 136 -2.85 2.37 -12.04
CA TYR A 136 -2.16 1.12 -11.70
C TYR A 136 -3.10 -0.09 -11.60
N ILE A 137 -2.58 -1.26 -11.96
CA ILE A 137 -3.26 -2.54 -11.71
C ILE A 137 -3.15 -2.95 -10.25
N LEU A 138 -4.05 -3.84 -9.83
CA LEU A 138 -4.05 -4.40 -8.48
C LEU A 138 -3.40 -5.79 -8.48
N PRO A 139 -2.89 -6.26 -7.32
CA PRO A 139 -2.35 -7.61 -7.20
C PRO A 139 -3.42 -8.67 -7.52
N GLU A 140 -3.18 -9.54 -8.48
CA GLU A 140 -4.05 -10.69 -8.76
C GLU A 140 -4.01 -11.69 -7.60
N ASN A 141 -2.83 -11.86 -6.99
CA ASN A 141 -2.67 -12.75 -5.84
C ASN A 141 -1.61 -12.24 -4.87
N VAL A 142 -1.77 -12.59 -3.59
CA VAL A 142 -0.83 -12.25 -2.52
C VAL A 142 -0.45 -13.52 -1.73
N PRO A 143 0.39 -14.41 -2.31
CA PRO A 143 0.80 -15.62 -1.62
C PRO A 143 1.61 -15.30 -0.37
N GLN A 144 1.12 -15.72 0.79
CA GLN A 144 1.84 -15.62 2.05
C GLN A 144 2.56 -16.93 2.38
N THR A 145 3.80 -16.81 2.88
CA THR A 145 4.58 -17.92 3.46
C THR A 145 4.78 -17.71 4.95
N SER A 146 4.60 -18.79 5.71
CA SER A 146 4.89 -18.84 7.15
C SER A 146 6.25 -19.50 7.34
N PHE A 147 7.11 -18.88 8.15
CA PHE A 147 8.32 -19.51 8.70
C PHE A 147 8.05 -19.89 10.16
#